data_AF-A0A2V5S5U4-F1
#
_entry.id   AF-A0A2V5S5U4-F1
#
_cell.length_a   1.000
_cell.length_b   1.000
_cell.length_c   1.000
_cell.angle_alpha   90.00
_cell.angle_beta   90.00
_cell.angle_gamma   90.00
#
_symmetry.space_group_name_H-M   'P 1'
#
loop_
_entity.id
_entity.type
_entity.pdbx_description
1 polymer ?
#
loop_
_entity_poly.entity_id
_entity_poly.type
_entity_poly.pdbx_seq_one_letter_code
_entity_poly.pdbx_strand_id
1 'polypeptide(L)' 'RVEKSKTLLLNPNSRISEAAFASGFQSMTNFNRAFRRIVGHSPTQFCESLPKLRRSGRNDQ' A
#
# COMPACT_ATOMS: atom_id res chain seq x y z
N ARG A 1 11.93 4.65 2.87
CA ARG A 1 11.01 4.40 1.73
C ARG A 1 9.70 3.80 2.21
N VAL A 2 9.70 2.62 2.85
CA VAL A 2 8.45 2.02 3.38
C VAL A 2 7.83 2.79 4.56
N GLU A 3 8.64 3.46 5.38
CA GLU A 3 8.13 4.32 6.47
C GLU A 3 7.18 5.42 5.96
N LYS A 4 7.54 6.11 4.87
CA LYS A 4 6.69 7.14 4.24
C LYS A 4 5.36 6.55 3.77
N SER A 5 5.39 5.38 3.13
CA SER A 5 4.16 4.70 2.74
C SER A 5 3.31 4.30 3.94
N LYS A 6 3.88 3.91 5.10
CA LYS A 6 3.08 3.65 6.30
C LYS A 6 2.31 4.90 6.73
N THR A 7 2.99 6.05 6.78
CA THR A 7 2.34 7.33 7.14
C THR A 7 1.26 7.72 6.14
N LEU A 8 1.46 7.46 4.86
CA LEU A 8 0.44 7.72 3.84
C LEU A 8 -0.73 6.72 3.96
N LEU A 9 -0.46 5.43 4.16
CA LEU A 9 -1.50 4.42 4.34
C LEU A 9 -2.30 4.56 5.65
N LEU A 10 -1.74 5.27 6.64
CA LEU A 10 -2.48 5.69 7.84
C LEU A 10 -3.55 6.75 7.50
N ASN A 11 -3.39 7.49 6.39
CA ASN A 11 -4.40 8.43 5.93
C ASN A 11 -5.47 7.69 5.09
N PRO A 12 -6.75 7.75 5.48
CA PRO A 12 -7.83 7.04 4.79
C PRO A 12 -8.12 7.59 3.37
N ASN A 13 -7.55 8.74 3.02
CA ASN A 13 -7.69 9.35 1.69
C ASN A 13 -6.57 8.93 0.72
N SER A 14 -5.50 8.31 1.20
CA SER A 14 -4.36 7.95 0.35
C SER A 14 -4.56 6.58 -0.28
N ARG A 15 -4.38 6.48 -1.60
CA ARG A 15 -4.42 5.21 -2.32
C ARG A 15 -3.09 4.47 -2.17
N ILE A 16 -3.14 3.13 -2.15
CA ILE A 16 -1.94 2.28 -2.07
C ILE A 16 -0.96 2.60 -3.20
N SER A 17 -1.47 2.74 -4.43
CA SER A 17 -0.65 3.07 -5.60
C SER A 17 0.07 4.42 -5.41
N GLU A 18 -0.64 5.42 -4.90
CA GLU A 18 -0.11 6.75 -4.64
C GLU A 18 0.95 6.71 -3.53
N ALA A 19 0.70 5.97 -2.44
CA ALA A 19 1.67 5.75 -1.38
C ALA A 19 2.95 5.06 -1.89
N ALA A 20 2.83 4.10 -2.82
CA ALA A 20 3.96 3.43 -3.44
C ALA A 20 4.79 4.41 -4.30
N PHE A 21 4.15 5.17 -5.18
CA PHE A 21 4.83 6.17 -6.02
C PHE A 21 5.47 7.28 -5.17
N ALA A 22 4.76 7.82 -4.19
CA ALA A 22 5.25 8.85 -3.28
C ALA A 22 6.42 8.37 -2.40
N SER A 23 6.48 7.06 -2.13
CA SER A 23 7.59 6.43 -1.40
C SER A 23 8.81 6.11 -2.27
N GLY A 24 8.71 6.35 -3.59
CA GLY A 24 9.77 6.15 -4.56
C GLY A 24 9.88 4.72 -5.08
N PHE A 25 8.77 3.98 -5.15
CA PHE A 25 8.72 2.67 -5.80
C PHE A 25 8.26 2.83 -7.25
N GLN A 26 8.99 2.18 -8.17
CA GLN A 26 8.66 2.18 -9.59
C GLN A 26 7.55 1.18 -9.95
N SER A 27 7.27 0.21 -9.08
CA SER A 27 6.27 -0.83 -9.34
C SER A 27 5.66 -1.38 -8.05
N MET A 28 4.38 -1.76 -8.13
CA MET A 28 3.63 -2.34 -7.02
C MET A 28 4.23 -3.66 -6.53
N THR A 29 4.81 -4.49 -7.40
CA THR A 29 5.44 -5.76 -7.00
C THR A 29 6.65 -5.55 -6.08
N ASN A 30 7.50 -4.57 -6.38
CA ASN A 30 8.65 -4.21 -5.54
C ASN A 30 8.19 -3.58 -4.22
N PHE A 31 7.16 -2.74 -4.28
CA PHE A 31 6.54 -2.17 -3.10
C PHE A 31 5.96 -3.25 -2.18
N ASN A 32 5.15 -4.17 -2.70
CA ASN A 32 4.52 -5.23 -1.92
C ASN A 32 5.54 -6.10 -1.20
N ARG A 33 6.64 -6.48 -1.88
CA ARG A 33 7.74 -7.23 -1.25
C ARG A 33 8.40 -6.46 -0.11
N ALA A 34 8.77 -5.21 -0.35
CA ALA A 34 9.42 -4.37 0.66
C ALA A 34 8.49 -4.07 1.83
N PHE A 35 7.22 -3.78 1.55
CA PHE A 35 6.20 -3.49 2.54
C PHE A 35 5.92 -4.71 3.40
N ARG A 36 5.69 -5.88 2.80
CA ARG A 36 5.46 -7.13 3.55
C ARG A 36 6.68 -7.52 4.40
N ARG A 37 7.91 -7.28 3.93
CA ARG A 37 9.12 -7.53 4.72
C ARG A 37 9.22 -6.64 5.97
N ILE A 38 8.69 -5.43 5.91
CA ILE A 38 8.80 -4.43 6.99
C ILE A 38 7.56 -4.41 7.90
N VAL A 39 6.37 -4.67 7.34
CA VAL A 39 5.08 -4.60 8.04
C VAL A 39 4.53 -5.99 8.38
N GLY A 40 5.01 -7.04 7.71
CA GLY A 40 4.51 -8.41 7.84
C GLY A 40 3.30 -8.71 6.95
N HIS A 41 2.52 -7.69 6.59
CA HIS A 41 1.30 -7.81 5.78
C HIS A 41 1.44 -7.11 4.43
N SER A 42 0.62 -7.48 3.46
CA SER A 42 0.55 -6.74 2.20
C SER A 42 -0.12 -5.38 2.44
N PRO A 43 0.27 -4.33 1.69
CA PRO A 43 -0.34 -3.01 1.82
C PRO A 43 -1.84 -3.04 1.45
N THR A 44 -2.25 -3.97 0.61
CA THR A 44 -3.66 -4.26 0.30
C THR A 44 -4.43 -4.75 1.52
N GLN A 45 -3.88 -5.70 2.29
CA GLN A 45 -4.52 -6.17 3.53
C GLN A 45 -4.59 -5.06 4.58
N PHE A 46 -3.52 -4.26 4.69
CA PHE A 46 -3.48 -3.13 5.60
C PHE A 46 -4.58 -2.11 5.27
N CYS A 47 -4.79 -1.77 3.99
CA CYS A 47 -5.88 -0.90 3.57
C CYS A 47 -7.27 -1.56 3.57
N GLU A 48 -7.40 -2.86 3.28
CA GLU A 48 -8.68 -3.59 3.39
C GLU A 48 -9.20 -3.58 4.83
N SER A 49 -8.30 -3.60 5.81
CA SER A 49 -8.67 -3.46 7.23
C SER A 49 -9.21 -2.06 7.57
N LEU A 50 -8.97 -1.04 6.73
CA LEU A 50 -9.47 0.30 6.94
C LEU A 50 -10.91 0.44 6.39
N PRO A 51 -11.88 0.85 7.22
CA PRO A 51 -13.32 0.68 6.95
C PRO A 51 -13.92 1.58 5.85
N LYS A 52 -13.15 2.23 4.96
CA LYS A 52 -13.70 3.26 4.05
C LYS A 52 -13.43 3.13 2.55
N LEU A 53 -12.68 2.13 2.05
CA LEU A 53 -12.54 1.99 0.59
C LEU A 53 -12.87 0.58 0.10
N ARG A 54 -14.14 0.19 0.21
CA ARG A 54 -14.70 -0.90 -0.61
C ARG A 54 -14.80 -0.47 -2.08
N ARG A 55 -13.69 -0.19 -2.78
CA ARG A 55 -13.70 -0.10 -4.25
C ARG A 55 -12.30 -0.34 -4.85
N SER A 56 -12.20 -1.50 -5.50
CA SER A 56 -11.79 -1.66 -6.90
C SER A 56 -10.53 -2.50 -7.14
N GLY A 57 -10.75 -3.64 -7.81
CA GLY A 57 -9.82 -4.18 -8.79
C GLY A 57 -8.60 -4.92 -8.23
N ARG A 58 -8.80 -6.15 -7.76
CA ARG A 58 -7.70 -7.13 -7.77
C ARG A 58 -7.47 -7.59 -9.22
N ASN A 59 -6.64 -6.85 -9.95
CA ASN A 59 -5.76 -7.42 -10.97
C ASN A 59 -4.57 -8.02 -10.22
N ASP A 60 -4.67 -9.30 -9.86
CA ASP A 60 -3.48 -10.12 -9.66
C ASP A 60 -3.17 -10.74 -11.03
N GLN A 61 -1.90 -10.70 -11.44
CA GLN A 61 -1.40 -11.03 -12.78
C GLN A 61 -1.93 -12.35 -13.36
#